data_AF-A0A6V8D606-F1
#
_entry.id   AF-A0A6V8D606-F1
#
_cell.length_a   1.000
_cell.length_b   1.000
_cell.length_c   1.000
_cell.angle_alpha   90.00
_cell.angle_beta   90.00
_cell.angle_gamma   90.00
#
_symmetry.space_group_name_H-M   'P 1'
#
loop_
_entity.id
_entity.type
_entity.pdbx_description
1 polymer ?
#
loop_
_entity_poly.entity_id
_entity_poly.type
_entity_poly.pdbx_seq_one_letter_code
_entity_poly.pdbx_strand_id
1 'polypeptide(L)'
;MSDALQRLRTSLANAPVIWKGDYPYFIHPITDGVPRLDPEVLKAVTDLSEAAIDWSGIDLILGIEAMGLPLTAPLSVRTGVPLVIGRKRSYGLDGEVVIDQATGYSKQPMYLNDIAPGERLAIVDDVLSTGGTLRAVIEG
;
A
#
# COMPACT_ATOMS: atom_id res chain seq x y z
N MET A 1 10.01 -6.08 22.12
CA MET A 1 9.24 -5.98 20.86
C MET A 1 7.92 -5.32 21.22
N SER A 2 7.44 -4.29 20.50
CA SER A 2 6.18 -3.64 20.86
C SER A 2 5.00 -4.61 20.71
N ASP A 3 3.96 -4.44 21.55
CA ASP A 3 2.74 -5.25 21.49
C ASP A 3 2.09 -5.20 20.10
N ALA A 4 2.15 -4.05 19.42
CA ALA A 4 1.69 -3.88 18.05
C ALA A 4 2.45 -4.78 17.05
N LEU A 5 3.79 -4.81 17.13
CA LEU A 5 4.59 -5.65 16.23
C LEU A 5 4.37 -7.14 16.51
N GLN A 6 4.20 -7.54 17.76
CA GLN A 6 3.86 -8.93 18.10
C GLN A 6 2.48 -9.31 17.55
N ARG A 7 1.49 -8.43 17.65
CA ARG A 7 0.15 -8.65 17.10
C ARG A 7 0.18 -8.84 15.58
N LEU A 8 0.88 -7.97 14.85
CA LEU A 8 1.04 -8.07 13.40
C LEU A 8 1.78 -9.37 12.99
N ARG A 9 2.85 -9.73 13.70
CA ARG A 9 3.56 -11.00 13.45
C ARG A 9 2.66 -12.21 13.69
N THR A 10 1.85 -12.17 14.74
CA THR A 10 0.93 -13.26 15.09
C THR A 10 -0.18 -13.39 14.06
N SER A 11 -0.73 -12.27 13.56
CA SER A 11 -1.76 -12.31 12.51
C SER A 11 -1.22 -12.89 11.21
N LEU A 12 0.01 -12.54 10.84
CA LEU A 12 0.66 -13.10 9.65
C LEU A 12 0.99 -14.59 9.81
N ALA A 13 1.50 -15.01 10.96
CA ALA A 13 1.83 -16.42 11.23
C ALA A 13 0.59 -17.34 11.18
N ASN A 14 -0.59 -16.80 11.48
CA ASN A 14 -1.86 -17.52 11.45
C ASN A 14 -2.62 -17.37 10.13
N ALA A 15 -2.05 -16.64 9.15
CA ALA A 15 -2.68 -16.44 7.85
C ALA A 15 -2.80 -17.77 7.08
N PRO A 16 -3.97 -18.08 6.49
CA PRO A 16 -4.08 -19.20 5.56
C PRO A 16 -3.08 -19.06 4.41
N VAL A 17 -2.47 -20.17 4.02
CA VAL A 17 -1.60 -20.24 2.84
C VAL A 17 -2.24 -21.17 1.84
N ILE A 18 -2.40 -20.70 0.61
CA ILE A 18 -2.86 -21.48 -0.53
C ILE A 18 -1.76 -21.57 -1.58
N TRP A 19 -1.86 -22.54 -2.47
CA TRP A 19 -1.00 -22.61 -3.65
C TRP A 19 -1.66 -21.86 -4.82
N LYS A 20 -0.92 -20.92 -5.42
CA LYS A 20 -1.28 -20.24 -6.66
C LYS A 20 -0.31 -20.72 -7.73
N GLY A 21 -0.72 -21.71 -8.52
CA GLY A 21 0.20 -22.37 -9.44
C GLY A 21 1.33 -23.06 -8.68
N ASP A 22 2.55 -22.58 -8.87
CA ASP A 22 3.79 -23.12 -8.32
C ASP A 22 4.35 -22.34 -7.11
N TYR A 23 3.64 -21.32 -6.62
CA TYR A 23 4.08 -20.54 -5.45
C TYR A 23 3.05 -20.51 -4.32
N PRO A 24 3.50 -20.47 -3.04
CA PRO A 24 2.63 -20.26 -1.91
C PRO A 24 2.19 -18.80 -1.83
N TYR A 25 0.90 -18.57 -1.65
CA TYR A 25 0.28 -17.27 -1.47
C TYR A 25 -0.41 -17.25 -0.10
N PHE A 26 0.03 -16.35 0.77
CA PHE A 26 -0.67 -16.12 2.04
C PHE A 26 -1.89 -15.24 1.79
N ILE A 27 -2.97 -15.51 2.50
CA ILE A 27 -4.19 -14.72 2.46
C ILE A 27 -4.31 -14.00 3.80
N HIS A 28 -4.11 -12.69 3.83
CA HIS A 28 -4.10 -11.93 5.08
C HIS A 28 -5.24 -10.91 5.12
N PRO A 29 -5.90 -10.70 6.27
CA PRO A 29 -7.00 -9.74 6.37
C PRO A 29 -6.66 -8.30 5.98
N ILE A 30 -5.40 -7.88 6.20
CA ILE A 30 -4.92 -6.54 5.80
C ILE A 30 -4.83 -6.41 4.26
N THR A 31 -4.36 -7.46 3.59
CA THR A 31 -4.02 -7.46 2.17
C THR A 31 -5.25 -7.80 1.33
N ASP A 32 -5.93 -8.89 1.67
CA ASP A 32 -6.98 -9.50 0.86
C ASP A 32 -8.40 -9.22 1.38
N GLY A 33 -8.52 -8.62 2.58
CA GLY A 33 -9.82 -8.38 3.24
C GLY A 33 -10.51 -9.66 3.74
N VAL A 34 -9.85 -10.82 3.63
CA VAL A 34 -10.34 -12.12 4.09
C VAL A 34 -9.22 -12.90 4.78
N PRO A 35 -9.50 -13.65 5.86
CA PRO A 35 -10.70 -13.58 6.69
C PRO A 35 -10.88 -12.17 7.30
N ARG A 36 -11.93 -11.95 8.11
CA ARG A 36 -12.28 -10.62 8.64
C ARG A 36 -11.07 -9.89 9.25
N LEU A 37 -10.92 -8.61 8.92
CA LEU A 37 -9.87 -7.76 9.50
C LEU A 37 -10.21 -7.42 10.95
N ASP A 38 -9.37 -7.89 11.86
CA ASP A 38 -9.41 -7.51 13.27
C ASP A 38 -8.99 -6.03 13.39
N PRO A 39 -9.82 -5.15 13.99
CA PRO A 39 -9.48 -3.73 14.15
C PRO A 39 -8.17 -3.52 14.93
N GLU A 40 -7.81 -4.41 15.85
CA GLU A 40 -6.55 -4.30 16.60
C GLU A 40 -5.33 -4.60 15.73
N VAL A 41 -5.48 -5.46 14.72
CA VAL A 41 -4.42 -5.72 13.72
C VAL A 41 -4.27 -4.51 12.79
N LEU A 42 -5.38 -3.91 12.35
CA LEU A 42 -5.34 -2.68 11.56
C LEU A 42 -4.75 -1.50 12.36
N LYS A 43 -5.13 -1.37 13.63
CA LYS A 43 -4.55 -0.37 14.53
C LYS A 43 -3.05 -0.60 14.69
N ALA A 44 -2.62 -1.84 14.90
CA ALA A 44 -1.21 -2.17 15.06
C ALA A 44 -0.37 -1.78 13.83
N VAL A 45 -0.81 -2.12 12.62
CA VAL A 45 -0.08 -1.72 11.40
C VAL A 45 -0.10 -0.20 11.21
N THR A 46 -1.21 0.47 11.53
CA THR A 46 -1.30 1.93 11.44
C THR A 46 -0.35 2.61 12.43
N ASP A 47 -0.32 2.16 13.70
CA ASP A 47 0.57 2.68 14.74
C ASP A 47 2.05 2.50 14.35
N LEU A 48 2.40 1.33 13.79
CA LEU A 48 3.76 1.02 13.36
C LEU A 48 4.18 1.87 12.16
N SER A 49 3.29 2.04 11.16
CA SER A 49 3.57 2.87 9.98
C SER A 49 3.70 4.35 10.33
N GLU A 50 2.82 4.86 11.20
CA GLU A 50 2.90 6.25 11.69
C GLU A 50 4.23 6.50 12.39
N ALA A 51 4.67 5.59 13.26
CA ALA A 51 5.93 5.73 13.99
C ALA A 51 7.19 5.53 13.12
N ALA A 52 7.07 4.84 11.97
CA ALA A 52 8.19 4.52 11.10
C ALA A 52 8.53 5.62 10.09
N ILE A 53 7.61 6.57 9.86
CA ILE A 53 7.74 7.62 8.85
C ILE A 53 7.89 8.97 9.58
N ASP A 54 8.86 9.78 9.15
CA ASP A 54 8.91 11.18 9.53
C ASP A 54 7.89 11.95 8.69
N TRP A 55 6.75 12.28 9.31
CA TRP A 55 5.65 13.00 8.67
C TRP A 55 5.93 14.49 8.50
N SER A 56 7.04 15.01 9.04
CA SER A 56 7.39 16.41 8.89
C SER A 56 7.71 16.72 7.42
N GLY A 57 6.84 17.52 6.81
CA GLY A 57 6.94 17.88 5.39
C GLY A 57 6.64 16.73 4.44
N ILE A 58 5.78 15.76 4.81
CA ILE A 58 5.11 14.90 3.82
C ILE A 58 3.84 15.63 3.37
N ASP A 59 3.68 15.80 2.06
CA ASP A 59 2.57 16.54 1.46
C ASP A 59 1.43 15.60 1.05
N LEU A 60 1.75 14.35 0.71
CA LEU A 60 0.80 13.41 0.14
C LEU A 60 1.12 11.95 0.52
N ILE A 61 0.09 11.18 0.87
CA ILE A 61 0.17 9.71 0.95
C ILE A 61 -0.27 9.13 -0.38
N LEU A 62 0.56 8.29 -0.98
CA LEU A 62 0.21 7.51 -2.16
C LEU A 62 -0.05 6.06 -1.79
N GLY A 63 -1.30 5.62 -1.93
CA GLY A 63 -1.69 4.21 -1.82
C GLY A 63 -1.85 3.56 -3.20
N ILE A 64 -1.54 2.27 -3.31
CA ILE A 64 -1.72 1.52 -4.56
C ILE A 64 -2.94 0.61 -4.47
N GLU A 65 -3.79 0.66 -5.50
CA GLU A 65 -5.00 -0.14 -5.48
C GLU A 65 -4.77 -1.64 -5.71
N ALA A 66 -5.59 -2.52 -5.11
CA ALA A 66 -6.63 -2.22 -4.13
C ALA A 66 -6.13 -2.41 -2.69
N MET A 67 -5.03 -3.14 -2.51
CA MET A 67 -4.64 -3.72 -1.23
C MET A 67 -3.95 -2.71 -0.30
N GLY A 68 -3.38 -1.62 -0.84
CA GLY A 68 -2.85 -0.53 -0.03
C GLY A 68 -3.93 0.36 0.61
N LEU A 69 -5.16 0.37 0.10
CA LEU A 69 -6.23 1.29 0.56
C LEU A 69 -6.59 1.14 2.04
N PRO A 70 -6.78 -0.09 2.58
CA PRO A 70 -7.06 -0.27 4.00
C PRO A 70 -5.96 0.25 4.92
N LEU A 71 -4.71 0.31 4.44
CA LEU A 71 -3.56 0.81 5.19
C LEU A 71 -3.44 2.32 5.15
N THR A 72 -3.66 2.92 3.98
CA THR A 72 -3.46 4.35 3.77
C THR A 72 -4.60 5.20 4.31
N ALA A 73 -5.84 4.73 4.23
CA ALA A 73 -6.99 5.46 4.74
C ALA A 73 -6.88 5.83 6.24
N PRO A 74 -6.64 4.90 7.18
CA PRO A 74 -6.48 5.25 8.59
C PRO A 74 -5.21 6.08 8.85
N LEU A 75 -4.16 5.91 8.04
CA LEU A 75 -2.93 6.68 8.18
C LEU A 75 -3.16 8.15 7.84
N SER A 76 -3.84 8.43 6.72
CA SER A 76 -4.26 9.78 6.33
C SER A 76 -5.11 10.47 7.40
N VAL A 77 -6.06 9.75 7.99
CA VAL A 77 -6.89 10.28 9.08
C VAL A 77 -6.04 10.68 10.29
N ARG A 78 -5.01 9.90 10.63
CA ARG A 78 -4.17 10.15 11.81
C ARG A 78 -3.14 11.24 11.60
N THR A 79 -2.52 11.28 10.44
CA THR A 79 -1.44 12.22 10.12
C THR A 79 -1.98 13.57 9.63
N GLY A 80 -3.23 13.60 9.17
CA GLY A 80 -3.83 14.76 8.51
C GLY A 80 -3.29 14.99 7.09
N VAL A 81 -2.45 14.09 6.59
CA VAL A 81 -1.88 14.18 5.23
C VAL A 81 -2.92 13.67 4.21
N PRO A 82 -3.17 14.41 3.11
CA PRO A 82 -4.05 13.97 2.04
C PRO A 82 -3.66 12.62 1.44
N LEU A 83 -4.64 11.88 0.93
CA LEU A 83 -4.47 10.55 0.33
C LEU A 83 -4.87 10.56 -1.15
N VAL A 84 -3.95 10.12 -1.99
CA VAL A 84 -4.18 9.83 -3.42
C VAL A 84 -3.95 8.34 -3.68
N ILE A 85 -4.72 7.79 -4.62
CA ILE A 85 -4.67 6.36 -4.96
C ILE A 85 -4.20 6.18 -6.40
N GLY A 86 -3.11 5.42 -6.58
CA GLY A 86 -2.71 4.89 -7.88
C GLY A 86 -3.70 3.83 -8.38
N ARG A 87 -4.22 4.00 -9.60
CA ARG A 87 -5.29 3.17 -10.17
C ARG A 87 -4.80 2.34 -11.35
N LYS A 88 -5.49 1.25 -11.68
CA LYS A 88 -5.33 0.44 -12.89
C LYS A 88 -6.18 0.94 -14.05
N ARG A 89 -7.02 1.94 -13.80
CA ARG A 89 -7.90 2.59 -14.78
C ARG A 89 -7.52 4.06 -14.92
N SER A 90 -7.37 4.50 -16.17
CA SER A 90 -7.24 5.92 -16.55
C SER A 90 -8.54 6.68 -16.28
N TYR A 91 -8.40 7.90 -15.76
CA TYR A 91 -9.48 8.88 -15.68
C TYR A 91 -9.37 9.99 -16.72
N GLY A 92 -8.22 10.10 -17.41
CA GLY A 92 -8.00 11.12 -18.44
C GLY A 92 -8.04 12.55 -17.89
N LEU A 93 -7.66 12.71 -16.62
CA LEU A 93 -7.54 14.02 -15.99
C LEU A 93 -6.26 14.72 -16.48
N ASP A 94 -6.27 16.04 -16.46
CA ASP A 94 -5.07 16.82 -16.75
C ASP A 94 -3.96 16.47 -15.75
N GLY A 95 -2.77 16.15 -16.27
CA GLY A 95 -1.63 15.75 -15.45
C GLY A 95 -1.61 14.27 -15.04
N GLU A 96 -2.49 13.42 -15.57
CA GLU A 96 -2.44 11.97 -15.35
C GLU A 96 -1.11 11.39 -15.88
N VAL A 97 -0.37 10.70 -15.01
CA VAL A 97 0.88 10.02 -15.34
C VAL A 97 0.61 8.54 -15.51
N VAL A 98 1.02 7.99 -16.65
CA VAL A 98 0.93 6.57 -16.95
C VAL A 98 2.24 5.89 -16.59
N ILE A 99 2.17 4.96 -15.65
CA ILE A 99 3.27 4.12 -15.20
C ILE A 99 3.14 2.75 -15.88
N ASP A 100 3.94 2.52 -16.91
CA ASP A 100 3.98 1.25 -17.63
C ASP A 100 4.76 0.19 -16.82
N GLN A 101 4.04 -0.62 -16.06
CA GLN A 101 4.63 -1.78 -15.41
C GLN A 101 4.93 -2.89 -16.42
N ALA A 102 6.16 -2.92 -16.93
CA ALA A 102 6.72 -4.11 -17.56
C ALA A 102 7.25 -5.09 -16.50
N THR A 103 6.40 -5.58 -15.59
CA THR A 103 6.78 -6.68 -14.69
C THR A 103 6.14 -7.99 -15.14
N GLY A 104 6.89 -9.09 -15.03
CA GLY A 104 6.67 -10.36 -15.75
C GLY A 104 5.33 -11.10 -15.53
N TYR A 105 4.43 -10.61 -14.68
CA TYR A 105 3.16 -11.29 -14.37
C TYR A 105 1.90 -10.52 -14.80
N SER A 106 1.99 -9.20 -15.01
CA SER A 106 0.88 -8.43 -15.59
C SER A 106 1.38 -7.11 -16.17
N LYS A 107 1.20 -6.90 -17.48
CA LYS A 107 1.44 -5.64 -18.18
C LYS A 107 0.27 -4.67 -18.03
N GLN A 108 -0.23 -4.47 -16.81
CA GLN A 108 -1.31 -3.50 -16.60
C GLN A 108 -0.71 -2.16 -16.18
N PRO A 109 -0.96 -1.09 -16.93
CA PRO A 109 -0.49 0.24 -16.56
C PRO A 109 -1.14 0.67 -15.24
N MET A 110 -0.39 1.45 -14.48
CA MET A 110 -0.90 2.19 -13.34
C MET A 110 -1.01 3.68 -13.71
N TYR A 111 -2.00 4.35 -13.18
CA TYR A 111 -2.31 5.74 -13.44
C TYR A 111 -2.21 6.50 -12.13
N LEU A 112 -1.32 7.48 -12.10
CA LEU A 112 -1.15 8.40 -10.99
C LEU A 112 -1.75 9.74 -11.38
N ASN A 113 -2.49 10.35 -10.47
CA ASN A 113 -3.21 11.60 -10.68
C ASN A 113 -2.98 12.49 -9.47
N ASP A 114 -3.15 13.82 -9.63
CA ASP A 114 -3.16 14.76 -8.50
C ASP A 114 -1.86 14.73 -7.66
N ILE A 115 -0.71 14.62 -8.34
CA ILE A 115 0.63 14.74 -7.75
C ILE A 115 1.31 15.95 -8.39
N ALA A 116 1.72 16.91 -7.56
CA ALA A 116 2.36 18.13 -8.04
C ALA A 116 3.90 18.04 -7.98
N PRO A 117 4.63 18.68 -8.93
CA PRO A 117 6.09 18.74 -8.87
C PRO A 117 6.59 19.37 -7.56
N GLY A 118 7.50 18.67 -6.88
CA GLY A 118 8.12 19.12 -5.63
C GLY A 118 7.44 18.61 -4.36
N GLU A 119 6.26 17.97 -4.46
CA GLU A 119 5.64 17.30 -3.32
C GLU A 119 6.48 16.15 -2.79
N ARG A 120 6.45 15.97 -1.48
CA ARG A 120 7.11 14.89 -0.77
C ARG A 120 6.09 13.81 -0.42
N LEU A 121 6.25 12.65 -1.04
CA LEU A 121 5.26 11.57 -0.94
C LEU A 121 5.67 10.50 0.07
N ALA A 122 4.70 10.01 0.84
CA ALA A 122 4.78 8.74 1.56
C ALA A 122 4.06 7.65 0.76
N ILE A 123 4.82 6.74 0.14
CA ILE A 123 4.26 5.61 -0.60
C ILE A 123 4.04 4.44 0.38
N VAL A 124 2.81 3.94 0.44
CA VAL A 124 2.44 2.86 1.36
C VAL A 124 1.69 1.78 0.57
N ASP A 125 2.20 0.55 0.68
CA ASP A 125 1.66 -0.63 0.03
C ASP A 125 1.59 -1.79 1.02
N ASP A 126 0.82 -2.81 0.69
CA ASP A 126 0.52 -3.92 1.60
C ASP A 126 1.65 -4.96 1.65
N VAL A 127 2.25 -5.30 0.51
CA VAL A 127 3.30 -6.31 0.38
C VAL A 127 4.40 -5.86 -0.57
N LEU A 128 5.62 -5.78 -0.06
CA LEU A 128 6.81 -5.65 -0.90
C LEU A 128 7.31 -7.04 -1.33
N SER A 129 7.01 -7.42 -2.58
CA SER A 129 7.55 -8.64 -3.20
C SER A 129 8.85 -8.33 -3.98
N THR A 130 8.81 -8.30 -5.31
CA THR A 130 9.97 -7.98 -6.15
C THR A 130 10.36 -6.49 -6.13
N GLY A 131 9.46 -5.62 -5.64
CA GLY A 131 9.61 -4.16 -5.66
C GLY A 131 9.40 -3.50 -7.01
N GLY A 132 9.03 -4.27 -8.06
CA GLY A 132 8.82 -3.72 -9.40
C GLY A 132 7.76 -2.62 -9.45
N THR A 133 6.70 -2.75 -8.64
CA THR A 133 5.67 -1.71 -8.51
C THR A 133 6.21 -0.41 -7.96
N LEU A 134 6.86 -0.46 -6.79
CA LEU A 134 7.41 0.74 -6.15
C LEU A 134 8.49 1.38 -7.00
N ARG A 135 9.34 0.58 -7.66
CA ARG A 135 10.36 1.11 -8.56
C ARG A 135 9.75 1.89 -9.72
N ALA A 136 8.72 1.35 -10.36
CA ALA A 136 8.04 2.03 -11.47
C ALA A 136 7.38 3.36 -11.01
N VAL A 137 6.82 3.39 -9.80
CA VAL A 137 6.26 4.62 -9.20
C VAL A 137 7.34 5.65 -8.86
N ILE A 138 8.53 5.22 -8.45
CA ILE A 138 9.65 6.13 -8.11
C ILE A 138 10.34 6.67 -9.38
N GLU A 139 10.40 5.88 -10.45
CA GLU A 139 11.10 6.22 -11.69
C GLU A 139 10.25 7.04 -12.68
N GLY A 140 8.93 6.93 -12.62
CA GLY A 140 8.00 7.68 -13.49
C GLY A 140 7.60 9.02 -12.90
#